data_AF-A0A4Y5P3G6-F1
#
_entry.id   AF-A0A4Y5P3G6-F1
#
_cell.length_a   1.000
_cell.length_b   1.000
_cell.length_c   1.000
_cell.angle_alpha   90.00
_cell.angle_beta   90.00
_cell.angle_gamma   90.00
#
_symmetry.space_group_name_H-M   'P 1'
#
loop_
_entity.id
_entity.type
_entity.pdbx_description
1 polymer ?
#
loop_
_entity_poly.entity_id
_entity_poly.type
_entity_poly.pdbx_seq_one_letter_code
_entity_poly.pdbx_strand_id
1 'polypeptide(L)'
;MRYTGPKLKIVRNLGLQSLPAFTTKSQSKKNIKKKKRPKSFLFSNRLKEKQKIRYNFNINNNQLFNYLKKAKKISGLAAKNNAKTKKELIEIKNYLTAEQAGLSSSDFSNKNDKKQNNTPKDIQQLPRFKKNSKLNRLFLVSKSKQNFFLTSNINQIKKPANSNATKSLPEKNVGSTGDELIKLLESRFDSIIFRLYFAPTINMARQLISHGHFLINNKKVNIPSYHCNINDKITVRSKSKNLIEDLYSKIIQKNSLATKKRQKTNKKMKKYVNQMPFYLTLDRQNLAATINNEVSNYDSTIRFYYKSLKLRILYVIEFFSRQL
;
A
#
# COMPACT_ATOMS: atom_id res chain seq x y z
N MET A 1 -2.32 -4.33 -23.82
CA MET A 1 -2.11 -5.60 -24.55
C MET A 1 -1.77 -6.71 -23.56
N ARG A 2 -2.32 -7.92 -23.73
CA ARG A 2 -2.09 -9.10 -22.87
C ARG A 2 -0.93 -9.93 -23.43
N TYR A 3 -0.08 -10.52 -22.59
CA TYR A 3 0.92 -11.48 -23.07
C TYR A 3 0.27 -12.85 -23.34
N THR A 4 0.34 -13.30 -24.59
CA THR A 4 -0.22 -14.59 -25.06
C THR A 4 0.85 -15.63 -25.38
N GLY A 5 2.14 -15.27 -25.35
CA GLY A 5 3.23 -16.16 -25.71
C GLY A 5 3.50 -17.29 -24.68
N PRO A 6 4.49 -18.15 -24.94
CA PRO A 6 4.84 -19.26 -24.07
C PRO A 6 5.28 -18.78 -22.67
N LYS A 7 4.50 -19.11 -21.64
CA LYS A 7 4.72 -18.61 -20.27
C LYS A 7 5.98 -19.18 -19.61
N LEU A 8 6.24 -20.47 -19.79
CA LEU A 8 7.44 -21.12 -19.23
C LEU A 8 8.75 -20.59 -19.82
N LYS A 9 8.73 -20.06 -21.05
CA LYS A 9 9.89 -19.39 -21.65
C LYS A 9 10.29 -18.16 -20.84
N ILE A 10 9.31 -17.34 -20.43
CA ILE A 10 9.54 -16.17 -19.58
C ILE A 10 10.08 -16.57 -18.22
N VAL A 11 9.45 -17.54 -17.55
CA VAL A 11 9.89 -17.99 -16.22
C VAL A 11 11.33 -18.49 -16.24
N ARG A 12 11.69 -19.29 -17.26
CA ARG A 12 13.07 -19.76 -17.49
C ARG A 12 14.04 -18.60 -17.72
N ASN A 13 13.68 -17.64 -18.56
CA ASN A 13 14.53 -16.48 -18.85
C ASN A 13 14.77 -15.59 -17.63
N LEU A 14 13.80 -15.50 -16.71
CA LEU A 14 13.94 -14.78 -15.45
C LEU A 14 14.78 -15.53 -14.41
N GLY A 15 15.12 -16.80 -14.66
CA GLY A 15 15.88 -17.65 -13.72
C GLY A 15 15.08 -18.00 -12.46
N LEU A 16 13.75 -18.10 -12.58
CA LEU A 16 12.85 -18.41 -11.47
C LEU A 16 12.31 -19.84 -11.59
N GLN A 17 12.10 -20.50 -10.45
CA GLN A 17 11.49 -21.84 -10.41
C GLN A 17 10.00 -21.80 -10.81
N SER A 18 9.32 -20.72 -10.43
CA SER A 18 7.89 -20.51 -10.68
C SER A 18 7.52 -19.04 -10.54
N LEU A 19 6.47 -18.60 -11.24
CA LEU A 19 5.88 -17.27 -11.13
C LEU A 19 4.35 -17.45 -10.90
N PRO A 20 3.90 -17.59 -9.64
CA PRO A 20 2.60 -18.16 -9.31
C PRO A 20 1.41 -17.39 -9.89
N ALA A 21 1.46 -16.05 -9.89
CA ALA A 21 0.36 -15.26 -10.44
C ALA A 21 0.29 -15.32 -11.98
N PHE A 22 1.39 -15.64 -12.65
CA PHE A 22 1.45 -15.69 -14.11
C PHE A 22 1.13 -17.08 -14.68
N THR A 23 1.61 -18.13 -14.01
CA THR A 23 1.45 -19.52 -14.44
C THR A 23 1.42 -20.49 -13.26
N THR A 24 0.55 -21.50 -13.34
CA THR A 24 0.53 -22.63 -12.39
C THR A 24 1.62 -23.67 -12.68
N LYS A 25 2.17 -23.68 -13.90
CA LYS A 25 3.25 -24.59 -14.30
C LYS A 25 4.58 -24.15 -13.69
N SER A 26 5.34 -25.10 -13.17
CA SER A 26 6.70 -24.91 -12.67
C SER A 26 7.73 -25.52 -13.62
N GLN A 27 8.97 -25.05 -13.55
CA GLN A 27 10.06 -25.62 -14.34
C GLN A 27 10.47 -27.01 -13.78
N SER A 28 10.53 -28.03 -14.64
CA SER A 28 11.20 -29.30 -14.28
C SER A 28 12.71 -29.06 -14.19
N LYS A 29 13.36 -29.63 -13.17
CA LYS A 29 14.83 -29.53 -12.98
C LYS A 29 15.63 -30.30 -14.04
N LYS A 30 14.99 -31.05 -14.95
CA LYS A 30 15.70 -31.93 -15.89
C LYS A 30 16.41 -31.16 -17.00
N ASN A 31 17.69 -31.51 -17.20
CA ASN A 31 18.59 -31.24 -18.32
C ASN A 31 18.71 -29.79 -18.80
N ILE A 32 19.10 -28.89 -17.89
CA ILE A 32 19.70 -27.62 -18.30
C ILE A 32 21.17 -27.93 -18.64
N LYS A 33 21.51 -28.09 -19.93
CA LYS A 33 22.92 -28.01 -20.37
C LYS A 33 23.54 -26.78 -19.69
N LYS A 34 24.69 -26.94 -19.02
CA LYS A 34 25.38 -25.86 -18.28
C LYS A 34 25.69 -24.70 -19.24
N LYS A 35 24.73 -23.80 -19.46
CA LYS A 35 24.94 -22.59 -20.25
C LYS A 35 25.84 -21.67 -19.45
N LYS A 36 26.81 -21.02 -20.14
CA LYS A 36 27.67 -19.99 -19.53
C LYS A 36 26.80 -19.00 -18.76
N ARG A 37 27.14 -18.75 -17.50
CA ARG A 37 26.43 -17.76 -16.69
C ARG A 37 26.64 -16.39 -17.37
N PRO A 38 25.58 -15.68 -17.75
CA PRO A 38 25.74 -14.36 -18.35
C PRO A 38 26.39 -13.41 -17.34
N LYS A 39 27.28 -12.52 -17.82
CA LYS A 39 27.89 -11.47 -16.99
C LYS A 39 26.78 -10.65 -16.30
N SER A 40 26.93 -10.40 -15.00
CA SER A 40 25.94 -9.67 -14.20
C SER A 40 26.15 -8.16 -14.33
N PHE A 41 25.50 -7.53 -15.30
CA PHE A 41 25.48 -6.07 -15.40
C PHE A 41 24.34 -5.46 -14.56
N LEU A 42 24.58 -4.28 -13.98
CA LEU A 42 23.59 -3.57 -13.14
C LEU A 42 22.26 -3.36 -13.86
N PHE A 43 22.29 -2.90 -15.12
CA PHE A 43 21.07 -2.73 -15.91
C PHE A 43 20.34 -4.05 -16.16
N SER A 44 21.06 -5.14 -16.45
CA SER A 44 20.44 -6.46 -16.66
C SER A 44 19.70 -6.93 -15.41
N ASN A 45 20.28 -6.70 -14.23
CA ASN A 45 19.63 -7.00 -12.95
C ASN A 45 18.35 -6.16 -12.75
N ARG A 46 18.43 -4.85 -12.99
CA ARG A 46 17.26 -3.94 -12.90
C ARG A 46 16.15 -4.32 -13.88
N LEU A 47 16.52 -4.62 -15.13
CA LEU A 47 15.60 -5.07 -16.17
C LEU A 47 14.92 -6.38 -15.75
N LYS A 48 15.67 -7.36 -15.23
CA LYS A 48 15.09 -8.61 -14.72
C LYS A 48 14.08 -8.37 -13.61
N GLU A 49 14.39 -7.53 -12.62
CA GLU A 49 13.46 -7.20 -11.53
C GLU A 49 12.18 -6.52 -12.07
N LYS A 50 12.31 -5.58 -13.01
CA LYS A 50 11.15 -4.98 -13.69
C LYS A 50 10.29 -6.04 -14.37
N GLN A 51 10.93 -6.92 -15.14
CA GLN A 51 10.23 -7.98 -15.89
C GLN A 51 9.50 -8.95 -14.96
N LYS A 52 10.07 -9.29 -13.78
CA LYS A 52 9.38 -10.10 -12.77
C LYS A 52 8.03 -9.48 -12.38
N ILE A 53 8.00 -8.19 -12.03
CA ILE A 53 6.75 -7.50 -11.67
C ILE A 53 5.78 -7.48 -12.86
N ARG A 54 6.29 -7.08 -14.03
CA ARG A 54 5.49 -6.94 -15.24
C ARG A 54 4.72 -8.21 -15.58
N TYR A 55 5.41 -9.35 -15.61
CA TYR A 55 4.79 -10.63 -15.93
C TYR A 55 3.98 -11.19 -14.78
N ASN A 56 4.40 -10.98 -13.53
CA ASN A 56 3.64 -11.44 -12.37
C ASN A 56 2.23 -10.85 -12.35
N PHE A 57 2.09 -9.55 -12.62
CA PHE A 57 0.80 -8.85 -12.69
C PHE A 57 0.18 -8.78 -14.10
N ASN A 58 0.83 -9.37 -15.11
CA ASN A 58 0.41 -9.33 -16.51
C ASN A 58 0.03 -7.91 -17.00
N ILE A 59 0.89 -6.94 -16.71
CA ILE A 59 0.73 -5.52 -17.09
C ILE A 59 1.72 -5.14 -18.20
N ASN A 60 1.40 -4.10 -18.98
CA ASN A 60 2.35 -3.57 -19.96
C ASN A 60 3.46 -2.72 -19.29
N ASN A 61 4.58 -2.49 -19.98
CA ASN A 61 5.63 -1.56 -19.56
C ASN A 61 5.07 -0.17 -19.26
N ASN A 62 4.25 0.39 -20.15
CA ASN A 62 3.70 1.73 -19.98
C ASN A 62 2.75 1.79 -18.77
N GLN A 63 1.97 0.74 -18.55
CA GLN A 63 1.11 0.65 -17.36
C GLN A 63 1.94 0.58 -16.08
N LEU A 64 3.00 -0.24 -16.05
CA LEU A 64 3.91 -0.30 -14.91
C LEU A 64 4.60 1.05 -14.65
N PHE A 65 5.04 1.74 -15.70
CA PHE A 65 5.62 3.06 -15.60
C PHE A 65 4.62 4.08 -15.02
N ASN A 66 3.37 4.08 -15.50
CA ASN A 66 2.32 4.95 -15.00
C ASN A 66 1.99 4.67 -13.53
N TYR A 67 1.97 3.41 -13.12
CA TYR A 67 1.83 3.04 -11.71
C TYR A 67 2.96 3.59 -10.85
N LEU A 68 4.19 3.52 -11.35
CA LEU A 68 5.35 4.03 -10.65
C LEU A 68 5.34 5.57 -10.57
N LYS A 69 4.92 6.26 -11.63
CA LYS A 69 4.71 7.72 -11.62
C LYS A 69 3.64 8.11 -10.59
N LYS A 70 2.53 7.35 -10.52
CA LYS A 70 1.48 7.54 -9.51
C LYS A 70 2.00 7.29 -8.10
N ALA A 71 2.75 6.22 -7.88
CA ALA A 71 3.39 5.90 -6.61
C ALA A 71 4.34 7.00 -6.13
N LYS A 72 5.24 7.49 -7.00
CA LYS A 72 6.16 8.61 -6.71
C LYS A 72 5.42 9.88 -6.31
N LYS A 73 4.29 10.17 -6.96
CA LYS A 73 3.46 11.34 -6.60
C LYS A 73 2.87 11.15 -5.21
N ILE A 74 2.23 10.01 -4.94
CA ILE A 74 1.59 9.74 -3.64
C ILE A 74 2.61 9.79 -2.50
N SER A 75 3.77 9.16 -2.65
CA SER A 75 4.84 9.17 -1.64
C SER A 75 5.38 10.58 -1.40
N GLY A 76 5.59 11.36 -2.47
CA GLY A 76 6.04 12.74 -2.39
C GLY A 76 5.03 13.66 -1.69
N LEU A 77 3.73 13.51 -1.97
CA LEU A 77 2.67 14.24 -1.27
C LEU A 77 2.63 13.90 0.22
N ALA A 78 2.71 12.60 0.56
CA ALA A 78 2.74 12.15 1.95
C ALA A 78 3.96 12.70 2.72
N ALA A 79 5.13 12.74 2.08
CA ALA A 79 6.34 13.32 2.67
C ALA A 79 6.20 14.82 2.95
N LYS A 80 5.61 15.59 2.02
CA LYS A 80 5.35 17.03 2.21
C LYS A 80 4.37 17.29 3.35
N ASN A 81 3.28 16.54 3.41
CA ASN A 81 2.28 16.68 4.48
C ASN A 81 2.90 16.40 5.86
N ASN A 82 3.72 15.35 5.97
CA ASN A 82 4.38 15.02 7.23
C ASN A 82 5.45 16.04 7.63
N ALA A 83 6.15 16.65 6.67
CA ALA A 83 7.05 17.76 6.96
C ALA A 83 6.28 18.98 7.49
N LYS A 84 5.09 19.26 6.94
CA LYS A 84 4.20 20.33 7.42
C LYS A 84 3.69 20.05 8.83
N THR A 85 3.15 18.87 9.10
CA THR A 85 2.66 18.49 10.44
C THR A 85 3.79 18.47 11.47
N LYS A 86 5.00 18.02 11.10
CA LYS A 86 6.16 18.06 12.01
C LYS A 86 6.56 19.49 12.37
N LYS A 87 6.49 20.42 11.40
CA LYS A 87 6.72 21.86 11.66
C LYS A 87 5.66 22.42 12.60
N GLU A 88 4.38 22.18 12.33
CA GLU A 88 3.26 22.60 13.20
C GLU A 88 3.40 22.02 14.63
N LEU A 89 3.79 20.75 14.76
CA LEU A 89 4.02 20.13 16.07
C LEU A 89 5.22 20.71 16.82
N ILE A 90 6.31 21.08 16.12
CA ILE A 90 7.45 21.76 16.74
C ILE A 90 7.03 23.15 17.21
N GLU A 91 6.28 23.86 16.40
CA GLU A 91 5.77 25.20 16.72
C GLU A 91 4.88 25.17 17.97
N ILE A 92 3.92 24.23 18.03
CA ILE A 92 3.08 23.99 19.22
C ILE A 92 3.92 23.62 20.44
N LYS A 93 4.92 22.74 20.29
CA LYS A 93 5.81 22.37 21.40
C LYS A 93 6.57 23.58 21.93
N ASN A 94 7.08 24.44 21.05
CA ASN A 94 7.81 25.64 21.41
C ASN A 94 6.91 26.62 22.18
N TYR A 95 5.66 26.82 21.75
CA TYR A 95 4.68 27.63 22.47
C TYR A 95 4.37 27.07 23.87
N LEU A 96 4.13 25.76 23.98
CA LEU A 96 3.84 25.10 25.27
C LEU A 96 5.03 25.17 26.24
N THR A 97 6.26 25.02 25.75
CA THR A 97 7.47 25.19 26.58
C THR A 97 7.66 26.64 27.03
N ALA A 98 7.29 27.62 26.20
CA ALA A 98 7.37 29.03 26.54
C ALA A 98 6.34 29.43 27.62
N GLU A 99 5.12 28.90 27.54
CA GLU A 99 4.08 29.06 28.57
C GLU A 99 4.51 28.45 29.92
N GLN A 100 5.10 27.25 29.91
CA GLN A 100 5.61 26.59 31.12
C GLN A 100 6.80 27.31 31.76
N ALA A 101 7.55 28.10 30.99
CA ALA A 101 8.68 28.91 31.47
C ALA A 101 8.27 30.32 31.96
N GLY A 102 6.98 30.67 31.92
CA GLY A 102 6.46 31.93 32.47
C GLY A 102 6.74 33.19 31.63
N LEU A 103 7.11 33.05 30.35
CA LEU A 103 7.28 34.22 29.46
C LEU A 103 5.93 34.75 28.96
N SER A 104 5.71 36.07 29.08
CA SER A 104 4.48 36.73 28.62
C SER A 104 4.44 36.84 27.09
N SER A 105 3.26 36.74 26.49
CA SER A 105 2.99 36.74 25.04
C SER A 105 3.29 38.06 24.30
N SER A 106 3.92 39.04 24.96
CA SER A 106 4.15 40.39 24.42
C SER A 106 5.51 40.57 23.70
N ASP A 107 6.41 39.60 23.75
CA ASP A 107 7.79 39.78 23.24
C ASP A 107 8.07 39.21 21.84
N PHE A 108 7.09 38.65 21.13
CA PHE A 108 7.29 37.98 19.83
C PHE A 108 6.70 38.69 18.61
N SER A 109 6.52 40.01 18.66
CA SER A 109 6.30 40.84 17.46
C SER A 109 7.49 41.76 17.23
N ASN A 110 8.55 41.25 16.61
CA ASN A 110 9.51 42.06 15.85
C ASN A 110 10.57 41.20 15.19
N LYS A 111 10.29 40.73 13.97
CA LYS A 111 11.30 40.35 12.97
C LYS A 111 10.57 40.10 11.66
N ASN A 112 10.13 41.18 11.03
CA ASN A 112 9.91 41.37 9.60
C ASN A 112 9.23 42.73 9.48
N ASP A 113 9.98 43.75 9.07
CA ASP A 113 9.55 44.96 8.36
C ASP A 113 10.55 46.10 8.61
N LYS A 114 11.67 46.03 7.89
CA LYS A 114 12.46 47.21 7.53
C LYS A 114 12.70 47.19 6.03
N LYS A 115 11.70 47.63 5.26
CA LYS A 115 11.91 48.28 3.97
C LYS A 115 10.93 49.45 3.81
N GLN A 116 11.51 50.63 4.01
CA GLN A 116 11.24 51.94 3.41
C GLN A 116 9.84 52.56 3.52
N ASN A 117 9.86 53.71 4.20
CA ASN A 117 8.86 54.77 4.26
C ASN A 117 8.51 55.31 2.86
N ASN A 118 7.26 55.75 2.68
CA ASN A 118 6.86 57.01 2.03
C ASN A 118 5.39 57.34 2.37
N THR A 119 5.15 58.60 2.74
CA THR A 119 3.86 59.26 3.06
C THR A 119 3.19 59.83 1.78
N PRO A 120 2.01 60.50 1.80
CA PRO A 120 0.70 60.18 2.41
C PRO A 120 -0.51 60.47 1.46
N LYS A 121 -1.75 60.21 1.95
CA LYS A 121 -3.08 60.76 1.54
C LYS A 121 -3.68 60.33 0.19
N ASP A 122 -4.72 59.51 0.23
CA ASP A 122 -6.11 59.97 0.02
C ASP A 122 -7.15 58.90 0.41
N ILE A 123 -8.34 59.41 0.70
CA ILE A 123 -9.45 58.85 1.47
C ILE A 123 -10.32 57.91 0.62
N GLN A 124 -10.77 56.77 1.18
CA GLN A 124 -12.20 56.34 1.19
C GLN A 124 -12.42 55.05 2.01
N GLN A 125 -13.58 54.98 2.65
CA GLN A 125 -13.91 54.21 3.85
C GLN A 125 -14.26 52.73 3.58
N LEU A 126 -13.89 51.83 4.52
CA LEU A 126 -14.63 50.59 4.81
C LEU A 126 -15.11 50.60 6.28
N PRO A 127 -16.28 49.98 6.58
CA PRO A 127 -17.04 50.28 7.79
C PRO A 127 -16.35 49.78 9.05
N ARG A 128 -16.34 50.63 10.08
CA ARG A 128 -15.91 50.26 11.44
C ARG A 128 -16.89 49.25 12.03
N PHE A 129 -16.54 47.96 12.01
CA PHE A 129 -17.23 46.96 12.82
C PHE A 129 -16.89 47.18 14.31
N LYS A 130 -17.91 47.55 15.09
CA LYS A 130 -17.84 47.70 16.54
C LYS A 130 -17.34 46.41 17.21
N LYS A 131 -16.36 46.56 18.10
CA LYS A 131 -15.86 45.51 19.00
C LYS A 131 -17.00 45.00 19.89
N ASN A 132 -17.50 43.78 19.65
CA ASN A 132 -18.32 43.06 20.63
C ASN A 132 -17.48 42.00 21.33
N SER A 133 -17.06 42.35 22.54
CA SER A 133 -16.12 41.66 23.45
C SER A 133 -16.68 40.42 24.17
N LYS A 134 -17.75 39.79 23.67
CA LYS A 134 -18.35 38.59 24.33
C LYS A 134 -18.27 37.30 23.51
N LEU A 135 -18.13 37.36 22.18
CA LEU A 135 -18.12 36.14 21.34
C LEU A 135 -16.77 35.42 21.30
N ASN A 136 -15.65 36.13 21.48
CA ASN A 136 -14.32 35.51 21.52
C ASN A 136 -14.06 34.73 22.82
N ARG A 137 -14.82 34.99 23.89
CA ARG A 137 -14.67 34.29 25.17
C ARG A 137 -15.37 32.92 25.18
N LEU A 138 -16.44 32.75 24.39
CA LEU A 138 -17.16 31.47 24.28
C LEU A 138 -16.41 30.44 23.41
N PHE A 139 -15.61 30.90 22.44
CA PHE A 139 -14.87 30.01 21.54
C PHE A 139 -13.59 29.43 22.16
N LEU A 140 -13.06 30.06 23.21
CA LEU A 140 -11.88 29.62 23.95
C LEU A 140 -12.20 28.62 25.08
N VAL A 141 -13.45 28.55 25.53
CA VAL A 141 -13.86 27.70 26.67
C VAL A 141 -14.27 26.28 26.23
N SER A 142 -14.62 26.06 24.95
CA SER A 142 -15.01 24.73 24.45
C SER A 142 -13.83 23.82 24.07
N LYS A 143 -12.66 24.39 23.74
CA LYS A 143 -11.44 23.62 23.41
C LYS A 143 -10.62 23.19 24.63
N SER A 144 -10.69 23.91 25.74
CA SER A 144 -9.93 23.58 26.96
C SER A 144 -10.47 22.34 27.69
N LYS A 145 -11.80 22.14 27.70
CA LYS A 145 -12.42 20.94 28.28
C LYS A 145 -12.19 19.67 27.45
N GLN A 146 -12.11 19.76 26.13
CA GLN A 146 -11.82 18.60 25.27
C GLN A 146 -10.35 18.14 25.36
N ASN A 147 -9.41 19.07 25.59
CA ASN A 147 -8.00 18.74 25.75
C ASN A 147 -7.64 18.24 27.16
N PHE A 148 -8.42 18.59 28.20
CA PHE A 148 -8.18 18.11 29.57
C PHE A 148 -8.46 16.62 29.77
N PHE A 149 -9.44 16.05 29.03
CA PHE A 149 -9.74 14.62 29.07
C PHE A 149 -8.70 13.75 28.31
N LEU A 150 -7.87 14.34 27.45
CA LEU A 150 -6.84 13.62 26.71
C LEU A 150 -5.50 13.55 27.46
N THR A 151 -5.23 14.49 28.37
CA THR A 151 -3.93 14.59 29.06
C THR A 151 -3.88 13.89 30.42
N SER A 152 -5.03 13.54 31.02
CA SER A 152 -5.07 12.89 32.33
C SER A 152 -4.77 11.38 32.30
N ASN A 153 -4.86 10.74 31.13
CA ASN A 153 -4.68 9.28 31.00
C ASN A 153 -3.27 8.85 30.53
N ILE A 154 -2.34 9.80 30.39
CA ILE A 154 -0.96 9.53 29.94
C ILE A 154 0.01 9.36 31.12
N ASN A 155 -0.34 9.85 32.31
CA ASN A 155 0.57 9.91 33.46
C ASN A 155 0.31 8.87 34.58
N GLN A 156 -0.53 7.84 34.36
CA GLN A 156 -0.79 6.78 35.37
C GLN A 156 -0.16 5.40 35.06
N ILE A 157 0.70 5.27 34.06
CA ILE A 157 1.45 4.01 33.85
C ILE A 157 2.84 4.15 34.49
N LYS A 158 2.94 3.75 35.77
CA LYS A 158 4.21 3.50 36.46
C LYS A 158 5.07 2.53 35.61
N LYS A 159 6.35 2.86 35.40
CA LYS A 159 7.33 1.96 34.78
C LYS A 159 7.47 0.68 35.61
N PRO A 160 7.23 -0.53 35.08
CA PRO A 160 7.74 -1.73 35.71
C PRO A 160 9.23 -1.86 35.39
N ALA A 161 10.02 -2.07 36.44
CA ALA A 161 11.40 -2.50 36.34
C ALA A 161 11.44 -3.95 35.84
N ASN A 162 11.54 -4.14 34.52
CA ASN A 162 12.24 -5.29 33.96
C ASN A 162 12.60 -5.07 32.50
N SER A 163 13.87 -5.32 32.18
CA SER A 163 14.49 -5.21 30.87
C SER A 163 13.87 -6.18 29.88
N ASN A 164 13.09 -5.66 28.94
CA ASN A 164 12.94 -6.15 27.56
C ASN A 164 12.12 -5.12 26.80
N ALA A 165 12.80 -4.16 26.18
CA ALA A 165 12.20 -3.06 25.43
C ALA A 165 11.20 -3.61 24.39
N THR A 166 9.93 -3.43 24.73
CA THR A 166 8.78 -3.60 23.87
C THR A 166 9.03 -2.81 22.60
N LYS A 167 9.05 -3.52 21.46
CA LYS A 167 9.04 -2.90 20.13
C LYS A 167 7.87 -1.93 20.08
N SER A 168 8.18 -0.64 20.10
CA SER A 168 7.22 0.41 19.81
C SER A 168 6.48 0.06 18.52
N LEU A 169 5.15 0.16 18.56
CA LEU A 169 4.31 0.08 17.38
C LEU A 169 4.89 1.07 16.36
N PRO A 170 5.30 0.63 15.16
CA PRO A 170 6.13 1.45 14.30
C PRO A 170 5.38 2.74 14.00
N GLU A 171 6.03 3.89 14.27
CA GLU A 171 5.63 5.17 13.71
C GLU A 171 5.26 4.93 12.24
N LYS A 172 4.08 5.39 11.83
CA LYS A 172 3.53 5.17 10.48
C LYS A 172 4.44 5.87 9.48
N ASN A 173 5.55 5.20 9.16
CA ASN A 173 6.58 5.67 8.26
C ASN A 173 5.92 5.89 6.91
N VAL A 174 6.21 7.05 6.32
CA VAL A 174 5.79 7.40 4.97
C VAL A 174 6.09 6.21 4.07
N GLY A 175 5.12 5.78 3.27
CA GLY A 175 5.37 4.70 2.32
C GLY A 175 6.50 5.14 1.40
N SER A 176 7.53 4.29 1.30
CA SER A 176 8.55 4.48 0.27
C SER A 176 7.89 4.30 -1.09
N THR A 177 8.36 4.94 -2.16
CA THR A 177 7.76 4.78 -3.51
C THR A 177 7.51 3.32 -3.92
N GLY A 178 8.35 2.39 -3.48
CA GLY A 178 8.17 0.95 -3.72
C GLY A 178 6.95 0.39 -3.00
N ASP A 179 6.68 0.92 -1.81
CA ASP A 179 5.51 0.59 -1.03
C ASP A 179 4.21 1.00 -1.71
N GLU A 180 4.08 2.25 -2.15
CA GLU A 180 2.89 2.67 -2.90
C GLU A 180 2.74 1.91 -4.21
N LEU A 181 3.84 1.57 -4.88
CA LEU A 181 3.77 0.76 -6.10
C LEU A 181 3.13 -0.61 -5.82
N ILE A 182 3.54 -1.29 -4.75
CA ILE A 182 2.95 -2.58 -4.37
C ILE A 182 1.47 -2.40 -4.00
N LYS A 183 1.13 -1.38 -3.22
CA LYS A 183 -0.28 -1.08 -2.90
C LYS A 183 -1.14 -0.89 -4.14
N LEU A 184 -0.64 -0.13 -5.12
CA LEU A 184 -1.34 0.09 -6.38
C LEU A 184 -1.48 -1.20 -7.19
N LEU A 185 -0.49 -2.10 -7.17
CA LEU A 185 -0.57 -3.36 -7.91
C LEU A 185 -1.49 -4.39 -7.24
N GLU A 186 -1.48 -4.49 -5.91
CA GLU A 186 -2.33 -5.41 -5.15
C GLU A 186 -3.78 -4.94 -5.08
N SER A 187 -4.06 -3.63 -5.09
CA SER A 187 -5.43 -3.08 -5.12
C SER A 187 -6.17 -3.25 -6.45
N ARG A 188 -5.51 -3.78 -7.49
CA ARG A 188 -6.15 -4.05 -8.77
C ARG A 188 -7.16 -5.18 -8.65
N PHE A 189 -8.24 -5.08 -9.40
CA PHE A 189 -9.31 -6.06 -9.37
C PHE A 189 -8.82 -7.47 -9.75
N ASP A 190 -7.99 -7.60 -10.79
CA ASP A 190 -7.41 -8.89 -11.17
C ASP A 190 -6.48 -9.50 -10.11
N SER A 191 -5.71 -8.67 -9.40
CA SER A 191 -4.91 -9.08 -8.26
C SER A 191 -5.78 -9.58 -7.11
N ILE A 192 -6.86 -8.86 -6.78
CA ILE A 192 -7.77 -9.25 -5.68
C ILE A 192 -8.46 -10.57 -5.99
N ILE A 193 -9.00 -10.76 -7.20
CA ILE A 193 -9.62 -12.04 -7.61
C ILE A 193 -8.63 -13.21 -7.50
N PHE A 194 -7.36 -12.98 -7.85
CA PHE A 194 -6.30 -13.97 -7.66
C PHE A 194 -6.02 -14.24 -6.17
N ARG A 195 -6.00 -13.21 -5.31
CA ARG A 195 -5.79 -13.34 -3.86
C ARG A 195 -6.95 -14.04 -3.14
N LEU A 196 -8.19 -13.86 -3.62
CA LEU A 196 -9.37 -14.55 -3.11
C LEU A 196 -9.44 -16.03 -3.51
N TYR A 197 -8.51 -16.50 -4.34
CA TYR A 197 -8.48 -17.86 -4.90
C TYR A 197 -9.68 -18.20 -5.80
N PHE A 198 -10.40 -17.20 -6.31
CA PHE A 198 -11.43 -17.40 -7.35
C PHE A 198 -10.82 -17.70 -8.73
N ALA A 199 -9.53 -17.39 -8.91
CA ALA A 199 -8.79 -17.72 -10.11
C ALA A 199 -7.40 -18.26 -9.77
N PRO A 200 -6.91 -19.29 -10.49
CA PRO A 200 -5.61 -19.89 -10.23
C PRO A 200 -4.42 -19.03 -10.68
N THR A 201 -4.64 -18.08 -11.60
CA THR A 201 -3.63 -17.13 -12.11
C THR A 201 -4.30 -15.79 -12.42
N ILE A 202 -3.52 -14.70 -12.43
CA ILE A 202 -4.00 -13.38 -12.84
C ILE A 202 -4.49 -13.39 -14.29
N ASN A 203 -3.90 -14.19 -15.18
CA ASN A 203 -4.40 -14.31 -16.55
C ASN A 203 -5.84 -14.85 -16.59
N MET A 204 -6.13 -15.87 -15.77
CA MET A 204 -7.47 -16.43 -15.64
C MET A 204 -8.41 -15.41 -14.97
N ALA A 205 -7.95 -14.72 -13.92
CA ALA A 205 -8.72 -13.64 -13.28
C ALA A 205 -9.13 -12.57 -14.30
N ARG A 206 -8.19 -12.11 -15.14
CA ARG A 206 -8.46 -11.12 -16.20
C ARG A 206 -9.46 -11.62 -17.24
N GLN A 207 -9.42 -12.91 -17.56
CA GLN A 207 -10.40 -13.52 -18.46
C GLN A 207 -11.79 -13.51 -17.81
N LEU A 208 -11.89 -13.99 -16.58
CA LEU A 208 -13.15 -14.02 -15.83
C LEU A 208 -13.76 -12.61 -15.63
N ILE A 209 -12.92 -11.63 -15.31
CA ILE A 209 -13.36 -10.24 -15.18
C ILE A 209 -13.87 -9.72 -16.52
N SER A 210 -13.11 -9.86 -17.61
CA SER A 210 -13.54 -9.33 -18.91
C SER A 210 -14.79 -9.99 -19.47
N HIS A 211 -15.04 -11.27 -19.17
CA HIS A 211 -16.31 -11.93 -19.50
C HIS A 211 -17.47 -11.55 -18.56
N GLY A 212 -17.18 -10.81 -17.48
CA GLY A 212 -18.21 -10.24 -16.61
C GLY A 212 -18.80 -11.23 -15.61
N HIS A 213 -17.96 -12.10 -15.05
CA HIS A 213 -18.36 -13.07 -14.02
C HIS A 213 -18.48 -12.45 -12.61
N PHE A 214 -18.02 -11.22 -12.42
CA PHE A 214 -17.98 -10.54 -11.12
C PHE A 214 -18.78 -9.23 -11.11
N LEU A 215 -19.23 -8.88 -9.90
CA LEU A 215 -19.91 -7.63 -9.59
C LEU A 215 -19.13 -6.93 -8.47
N ILE A 216 -19.05 -5.59 -8.53
CA ILE A 216 -18.55 -4.74 -7.45
C ILE A 216 -19.71 -3.85 -7.02
N ASN A 217 -20.07 -3.89 -5.74
CA ASN A 217 -21.21 -3.14 -5.20
C ASN A 217 -22.48 -3.37 -6.04
N ASN A 218 -22.74 -4.64 -6.36
CA ASN A 218 -23.84 -5.13 -7.21
C ASN A 218 -23.82 -4.68 -8.69
N LYS A 219 -22.80 -3.94 -9.14
CA LYS A 219 -22.64 -3.50 -10.53
C LYS A 219 -21.65 -4.38 -11.29
N LYS A 220 -21.93 -4.68 -12.56
CA LYS A 220 -21.03 -5.46 -13.42
C LYS A 220 -19.78 -4.65 -13.75
N VAL A 221 -18.61 -5.18 -13.39
CA VAL A 221 -17.31 -4.57 -13.70
C VAL A 221 -16.48 -5.55 -14.52
N ASN A 222 -16.14 -5.16 -15.74
CA ASN A 222 -15.36 -5.97 -16.69
C ASN A 222 -13.93 -5.46 -16.92
N ILE A 223 -13.48 -4.50 -16.09
CA ILE A 223 -12.19 -3.82 -16.21
C ILE A 223 -11.20 -4.45 -15.20
N PRO A 224 -10.21 -5.25 -15.65
CA PRO A 224 -9.33 -5.94 -14.71
C PRO A 224 -8.33 -5.00 -14.01
N SER A 225 -8.06 -3.84 -14.59
CA SER A 225 -7.20 -2.79 -14.02
C SER A 225 -7.94 -1.83 -13.09
N TYR A 226 -9.23 -2.05 -12.82
CA TYR A 226 -9.98 -1.29 -11.84
C TYR A 226 -9.28 -1.35 -10.48
N HIS A 227 -9.15 -0.21 -9.79
CA HIS A 227 -8.65 -0.19 -8.42
C HIS A 227 -9.83 -0.30 -7.48
N CYS A 228 -9.85 -1.37 -6.70
CA CYS A 228 -10.87 -1.52 -5.70
C CYS A 228 -10.54 -0.65 -4.49
N ASN A 229 -11.56 0.04 -3.99
CA ASN A 229 -11.47 0.91 -2.84
C ASN A 229 -11.77 0.12 -1.56
N ILE A 230 -11.47 0.75 -0.43
CA ILE A 230 -11.88 0.24 0.88
C ILE A 230 -13.42 0.18 0.89
N ASN A 231 -13.96 -0.87 1.49
CA ASN A 231 -15.36 -1.24 1.59
C ASN A 231 -16.04 -1.70 0.29
N ASP A 232 -15.31 -1.82 -0.82
CA ASP A 232 -15.87 -2.44 -2.02
C ASP A 232 -16.25 -3.90 -1.73
N LYS A 233 -17.50 -4.25 -2.07
CA LYS A 233 -18.03 -5.61 -1.96
C LYS A 233 -17.96 -6.29 -3.32
N ILE A 234 -17.12 -7.30 -3.43
CA ILE A 234 -16.94 -8.13 -4.62
C ILE A 234 -17.83 -9.35 -4.49
N THR A 235 -18.69 -9.60 -5.48
CA THR A 235 -19.55 -10.78 -5.52
C THR A 235 -19.46 -11.48 -6.87
N VAL A 236 -19.80 -12.77 -6.89
CA VAL A 236 -19.88 -13.57 -8.11
C VAL A 236 -21.28 -13.47 -8.71
N ARG A 237 -21.37 -13.28 -10.02
CA ARG A 237 -22.63 -13.30 -10.75
C ARG A 237 -23.29 -14.68 -10.62
N SER A 238 -24.60 -14.73 -10.39
CA SER A 238 -25.38 -15.97 -10.20
C SER A 238 -25.07 -17.06 -11.23
N LYS A 239 -25.14 -16.74 -12.53
CA LYS A 239 -24.84 -17.68 -13.64
C LYS A 239 -23.41 -18.23 -13.65
N SER A 240 -22.51 -17.64 -12.88
CA SER A 240 -21.07 -17.95 -12.87
C SER A 240 -20.63 -18.62 -11.56
N LYS A 241 -21.54 -18.79 -10.59
CA LYS A 241 -21.24 -19.33 -9.26
C LYS A 241 -20.60 -20.72 -9.36
N ASN A 242 -21.23 -21.67 -10.04
CA ASN A 242 -20.75 -23.06 -10.13
C ASN A 242 -19.32 -23.15 -10.68
N LEU A 243 -19.02 -22.36 -11.73
CA LEU A 243 -17.68 -22.34 -12.33
C LEU A 243 -16.63 -21.83 -11.35
N ILE A 244 -16.93 -20.76 -10.59
CA ILE A 244 -15.98 -20.17 -9.65
C ILE A 244 -15.82 -21.04 -8.41
N GLU A 245 -16.90 -21.69 -7.97
CA GLU A 245 -16.90 -22.64 -6.86
C GLU A 245 -16.01 -23.86 -7.16
N ASP A 246 -16.14 -24.44 -8.36
CA ASP A 246 -15.27 -25.52 -8.84
C ASP A 246 -13.79 -25.10 -8.89
N LEU A 247 -13.50 -23.89 -9.37
CA LEU A 247 -12.13 -23.37 -9.36
C LEU A 247 -11.60 -23.18 -7.93
N TYR A 248 -12.40 -22.60 -7.05
CA TYR A 248 -12.05 -22.33 -5.66
C TYR A 248 -11.75 -23.62 -4.89
N SER A 249 -12.61 -24.63 -5.02
CA SER A 249 -12.45 -25.93 -4.37
C SER A 249 -11.16 -26.64 -4.86
N LYS A 250 -10.91 -26.67 -6.17
CA LYS A 250 -9.68 -27.22 -6.77
C LYS A 250 -8.42 -26.55 -6.24
N ILE A 251 -8.44 -25.22 -6.09
CA ILE A 251 -7.28 -24.47 -5.58
C ILE A 251 -7.04 -24.79 -4.10
N ILE A 252 -8.08 -24.84 -3.29
CA ILE A 252 -7.97 -25.17 -1.86
C ILE A 252 -7.47 -26.60 -1.67
N GLN A 253 -8.03 -27.56 -2.40
CA GLN A 253 -7.60 -28.96 -2.36
C GLN A 253 -6.13 -29.10 -2.75
N LYS A 254 -5.69 -28.41 -3.82
CA LYS A 254 -4.29 -28.41 -4.22
C LYS A 254 -3.38 -27.81 -3.14
N ASN A 255 -3.80 -26.71 -2.52
CA ASN A 255 -3.05 -26.06 -1.46
C ASN A 255 -2.95 -26.94 -0.20
N SER A 256 -4.01 -27.67 0.17
CA SER A 256 -3.99 -28.61 1.30
C SER A 256 -3.10 -29.83 1.04
N LEU A 257 -3.09 -30.37 -0.19
CA LEU A 257 -2.17 -31.44 -0.58
C LEU A 257 -0.70 -30.99 -0.55
N ALA A 258 -0.43 -29.75 -0.98
CA ALA A 258 0.91 -29.17 -0.97
C ALA A 258 1.42 -28.93 0.46
N THR A 259 0.56 -28.55 1.41
CA THR A 259 0.97 -28.43 2.82
C THR A 259 1.34 -29.78 3.39
N LYS A 260 0.57 -30.86 3.11
CA LYS A 260 0.86 -32.25 3.53
C LYS A 260 2.23 -32.74 3.07
N LYS A 261 2.60 -32.53 1.79
CA LYS A 261 3.93 -32.89 1.27
C LYS A 261 5.07 -32.05 1.86
N ARG A 262 4.80 -30.80 2.26
CA ARG A 262 5.78 -29.86 2.83
C ARG A 262 5.96 -29.96 4.34
N GLN A 263 5.12 -30.70 5.06
CA GLN A 263 5.18 -30.77 6.54
C GLN A 263 6.55 -31.25 7.08
N LYS A 264 7.36 -31.90 6.24
CA LYS A 264 8.71 -32.36 6.56
C LYS A 264 9.80 -31.26 6.51
N THR A 265 9.53 -30.04 6.03
CA THR A 265 10.55 -28.98 5.89
C THR A 265 10.04 -27.59 6.33
N ASN A 266 10.71 -26.97 7.32
CA ASN A 266 10.56 -25.59 7.82
C ASN A 266 9.17 -25.11 8.32
N LYS A 267 8.91 -25.29 9.63
CA LYS A 267 7.71 -24.83 10.37
C LYS A 267 7.39 -23.32 10.22
N LYS A 268 8.38 -22.42 10.24
CA LYS A 268 8.16 -20.94 10.21
C LYS A 268 7.56 -20.43 8.89
N MET A 269 7.86 -21.06 7.76
CA MET A 269 7.30 -20.66 6.46
C MET A 269 5.87 -21.20 6.22
N LYS A 270 5.43 -22.18 7.01
CA LYS A 270 4.15 -22.89 6.84
C LYS A 270 2.93 -22.00 7.10
N LYS A 271 3.04 -21.02 8.02
CA LYS A 271 1.91 -20.18 8.47
C LYS A 271 1.36 -19.29 7.33
N TYR A 272 2.21 -18.71 6.50
CA TYR A 272 1.81 -17.59 5.61
C TYR A 272 1.54 -17.96 4.14
N VAL A 273 1.88 -19.18 3.71
CA VAL A 273 1.86 -19.55 2.27
C VAL A 273 0.44 -19.66 1.69
N ASN A 274 -0.57 -19.88 2.53
CA ASN A 274 -1.96 -20.11 2.12
C ASN A 274 -2.96 -19.27 2.94
N GLN A 275 -2.49 -18.23 3.63
CA GLN A 275 -3.37 -17.36 4.40
C GLN A 275 -3.94 -16.28 3.50
N MET A 276 -5.21 -15.93 3.74
CA MET A 276 -5.83 -14.77 3.12
C MET A 276 -5.09 -13.50 3.59
N PRO A 277 -4.83 -12.51 2.71
CA PRO A 277 -4.28 -11.23 3.13
C PRO A 277 -5.19 -10.55 4.15
N PHE A 278 -4.61 -9.78 5.08
CA PHE A 278 -5.36 -9.15 6.17
C PHE A 278 -6.38 -8.11 5.69
N TYR A 279 -6.12 -7.48 4.53
CA TYR A 279 -6.99 -6.47 3.97
C TYR A 279 -8.25 -7.03 3.27
N LEU A 280 -8.35 -8.36 3.13
CA LEU A 280 -9.48 -9.03 2.48
C LEU A 280 -10.22 -9.94 3.46
N THR A 281 -11.55 -9.82 3.48
CA THR A 281 -12.44 -10.80 4.11
C THR A 281 -13.21 -11.54 3.04
N LEU A 282 -13.29 -12.86 3.15
CA LEU A 282 -14.02 -13.72 2.23
C LEU A 282 -15.11 -14.46 3.00
N ASP A 283 -16.35 -14.23 2.57
CA ASP A 283 -17.48 -15.08 2.87
C ASP A 283 -17.48 -16.26 1.88
N ARG A 284 -17.19 -17.45 2.40
CA ARG A 284 -17.04 -18.66 1.59
C ARG A 284 -18.36 -19.21 1.09
N GLN A 285 -19.45 -19.03 1.84
CA GLN A 285 -20.76 -19.56 1.48
C GLN A 285 -21.34 -18.80 0.29
N ASN A 286 -21.23 -17.48 0.31
CA ASN A 286 -21.78 -16.63 -0.74
C ASN A 286 -20.81 -16.32 -1.88
N LEU A 287 -19.56 -16.81 -1.81
CA LEU A 287 -18.46 -16.41 -2.70
C LEU A 287 -18.37 -14.88 -2.83
N ALA A 288 -18.47 -14.19 -1.69
CA ALA A 288 -18.46 -12.75 -1.59
C ALA A 288 -17.24 -12.29 -0.79
N ALA A 289 -16.65 -11.17 -1.16
CA ALA A 289 -15.50 -10.62 -0.47
C ALA A 289 -15.66 -9.12 -0.22
N THR A 290 -15.09 -8.64 0.88
CA THR A 290 -15.03 -7.23 1.24
C THR A 290 -13.59 -6.81 1.45
N ILE A 291 -13.29 -5.56 1.08
CA ILE A 291 -11.98 -4.96 1.29
C ILE A 291 -12.06 -4.10 2.54
N ASN A 292 -11.53 -4.57 3.66
CA ASN A 292 -11.77 -3.90 4.95
C ASN A 292 -10.75 -2.79 5.22
N ASN A 293 -9.53 -2.95 4.70
CA ASN A 293 -8.41 -2.08 5.01
C ASN A 293 -7.63 -1.72 3.74
N GLU A 294 -6.80 -0.68 3.84
CA GLU A 294 -5.79 -0.43 2.82
C GLU A 294 -4.79 -1.58 2.74
N VAL A 295 -4.31 -1.85 1.53
CA VAL A 295 -3.18 -2.74 1.34
C VAL A 295 -1.97 -2.19 2.10
N SER A 296 -1.41 -3.00 2.98
CA SER A 296 -0.22 -2.67 3.75
C SER A 296 0.93 -3.59 3.38
N ASN A 297 2.13 -3.05 3.17
CA ASN A 297 3.32 -3.88 2.93
C ASN A 297 3.85 -4.54 4.20
N TYR A 298 3.34 -4.14 5.36
CA TYR A 298 3.54 -4.85 6.61
C TYR A 298 2.70 -6.13 6.71
N ASP A 299 1.75 -6.34 5.79
CA ASP A 299 1.03 -7.61 5.71
C ASP A 299 2.03 -8.74 5.42
N SER A 300 2.17 -9.62 6.42
CA SER A 300 3.07 -10.77 6.38
C SER A 300 2.82 -11.67 5.17
N THR A 301 1.57 -11.82 4.72
CA THR A 301 1.17 -12.64 3.58
C THR A 301 1.72 -12.04 2.28
N ILE A 302 1.52 -10.73 2.09
CA ILE A 302 2.00 -9.98 0.92
C ILE A 302 3.53 -9.98 0.92
N ARG A 303 4.15 -9.63 2.05
CA ARG A 303 5.60 -9.61 2.20
C ARG A 303 6.22 -10.98 1.90
N PHE A 304 5.62 -12.05 2.39
CA PHE A 304 6.08 -13.41 2.13
C PHE A 304 5.98 -13.76 0.64
N TYR A 305 4.86 -13.40 0.00
CA TYR A 305 4.66 -13.62 -1.42
C TYR A 305 5.78 -12.96 -2.25
N TYR A 306 6.06 -11.69 -2.02
CA TYR A 306 7.14 -10.99 -2.74
C TYR A 306 8.54 -11.48 -2.38
N LYS A 307 8.75 -11.93 -1.14
CA LYS A 307 10.00 -12.61 -0.74
C LYS A 307 10.19 -13.91 -1.51
N SER A 308 9.12 -14.68 -1.74
CA SER A 308 9.17 -15.94 -2.51
C SER A 308 9.54 -15.71 -3.99
N LEU A 309 9.18 -14.55 -4.54
CA LEU A 309 9.55 -14.11 -5.89
C LEU A 309 11.02 -13.64 -5.99
N LYS A 310 11.74 -13.54 -4.86
CA LYS A 310 13.08 -12.92 -4.77
C LYS A 310 13.10 -11.55 -5.45
N LEU A 311 12.08 -10.75 -5.20
CA LEU A 311 11.91 -9.45 -5.86
C LEU A 311 12.66 -8.36 -5.09
N ARG A 312 13.40 -7.51 -5.82
CA ARG A 312 14.02 -6.30 -5.28
C ARG A 312 13.35 -5.06 -5.86
N ILE A 313 12.38 -4.50 -5.13
CA ILE A 313 11.56 -3.38 -5.61
C ILE A 313 12.39 -2.13 -5.94
N LEU A 314 13.45 -1.87 -5.17
CA LEU A 314 14.37 -0.75 -5.38
C LEU A 314 15.00 -0.76 -6.78
N TYR A 315 15.38 -1.94 -7.29
CA TYR A 315 15.95 -2.06 -8.64
C TYR A 315 14.94 -1.72 -9.74
N VAL A 316 13.65 -1.91 -9.48
CA VAL A 316 12.59 -1.48 -10.41
C VAL A 316 12.46 0.04 -10.39
N ILE A 317 12.53 0.66 -9.22
CA ILE A 317 12.51 2.12 -9.09
C ILE A 317 13.72 2.73 -9.79
N GLU A 318 14.92 2.21 -9.52
CA GLU A 318 16.17 2.65 -10.17
C GLU A 318 16.13 2.47 -11.69
N PHE A 319 15.52 1.38 -12.19
CA PHE A 319 15.37 1.15 -13.63
C PHE A 319 14.67 2.34 -14.30
N PHE A 320 13.53 2.76 -13.74
CA PHE A 320 12.71 3.81 -14.33
C PHE A 320 13.21 5.22 -14.04
N SER A 321 13.90 5.44 -12.91
CA SER A 321 14.54 6.74 -12.63
C SER A 321 15.70 7.08 -13.57
N ARG A 322 16.26 6.09 -14.28
CA ARG A 322 17.34 6.31 -15.26
C ARG A 322 16.85 6.40 -16.71
N GLN A 323 15.56 6.14 -16.94
CA GLN A 323 14.93 6.31 -18.25
C GLN A 323 14.22 7.67 -18.38
N LEU A 324 14.12 8.41 -17.28
CA LEU A 324 13.59 9.77 -17.19
C LEU A 324 14.76 10.75 -17.25
#